data_AF-A0A484ZG57-F1
#
_entry.id   AF-A0A484ZG57-F1
#
_cell.length_a   1.000
_cell.length_b   1.000
_cell.length_c   1.000
_cell.angle_alpha   90.00
_cell.angle_beta   90.00
_cell.angle_gamma   90.00
#
_symmetry.space_group_name_H-M   'P 1'
#
loop_
_entity.id
_entity.type
_entity.pdbx_description
1 polymer ?
#
loop_
_entity_poly.entity_id
_entity_poly.type
_entity_poly.pdbx_seq_one_letter_code
_entity_poly.pdbx_strand_id
1 'polypeptide(L)'
;MKGMIAREVRRRGLSDNIKLGAGGIREIEFITQVFQLIRGGREPGLQGNSLLPTLQAIAGLELLSQEQVDSLSQSYLYLRRLENLLQAIADQQTQTLPTDSLDRERLAVGMGCPDWEQLTQQIDQHMSAVREIFSNLIGDDSPDIDRRLALSALQHAVAG
;
A
#
# COMPACT_ATOMS: atom_id res chain seq x y z
N MET A 1 -8.82 14.72 3.90
CA MET A 1 -7.62 13.93 4.31
C MET A 1 -6.75 13.50 3.12
N LYS A 2 -7.30 12.91 2.04
CA LYS A 2 -6.59 12.59 0.77
C LYS A 2 -5.72 13.74 0.22
N GLY A 3 -6.32 14.92 0.04
CA GLY A 3 -5.62 16.10 -0.46
C GLY A 3 -4.44 16.52 0.44
N MET A 4 -4.45 16.18 1.72
CA MET A 4 -3.33 16.44 2.63
C MET A 4 -2.19 15.46 2.38
N ILE A 5 -2.47 14.16 2.24
CA ILE A 5 -1.45 13.13 1.98
C ILE A 5 -0.78 13.37 0.62
N ALA A 6 -1.57 13.45 -0.47
CA ALA A 6 -1.02 13.64 -1.82
C ALA A 6 -0.31 15.00 -2.00
N ARG A 7 -0.72 16.04 -1.27
CA ARG A 7 -0.03 17.35 -1.27
C ARG A 7 1.23 17.31 -0.43
N GLU A 8 1.27 16.54 0.66
CA GLU A 8 2.47 16.39 1.49
C GLU A 8 3.56 15.56 0.78
N VAL A 9 3.19 14.50 0.04
CA VAL A 9 4.14 13.74 -0.79
C VAL A 9 4.77 14.64 -1.85
N ARG A 10 3.95 15.37 -2.62
CA ARG A 10 4.43 16.30 -3.66
C ARG A 10 5.23 17.47 -3.10
N ARG A 11 4.82 18.02 -1.95
CA ARG A 11 5.50 19.14 -1.28
C ARG A 11 6.88 18.76 -0.76
N ARG A 12 7.07 17.52 -0.31
CA ARG A 12 8.33 17.07 0.30
C ARG A 12 9.33 16.43 -0.67
N GLY A 13 8.94 16.17 -1.93
CA GLY A 13 9.84 15.57 -2.92
C GLY A 13 10.40 14.21 -2.50
N LEU A 14 9.59 13.41 -1.79
CA LEU A 14 10.03 12.15 -1.17
C LEU A 14 10.05 10.98 -2.17
N SER A 15 10.80 11.11 -3.27
CA SER A 15 10.98 10.01 -4.25
C SER A 15 11.58 8.78 -3.60
N ASP A 16 12.51 9.00 -2.66
CA ASP A 16 13.33 7.92 -2.10
C ASP A 16 12.76 7.37 -0.79
N ASN A 17 11.54 7.76 -0.40
CA ASN A 17 10.93 7.33 0.85
C ASN A 17 9.89 6.23 0.62
N ILE A 18 10.18 5.01 1.07
CA ILE A 18 9.38 3.80 0.78
C ILE A 18 8.05 3.75 1.56
N LYS A 19 7.89 4.60 2.57
CA LYS A 19 6.66 4.69 3.38
C LYS A 19 5.78 5.85 2.98
N LEU A 20 6.38 7.02 2.75
CA LEU A 20 5.68 8.27 2.50
C LEU A 20 5.63 8.65 1.02
N GLY A 21 6.47 8.06 0.17
CA GLY A 21 6.45 8.26 -1.27
C GLY A 21 5.13 7.78 -1.88
N ALA A 22 4.84 8.24 -3.10
CA ALA A 22 3.68 7.77 -3.86
C ALA A 22 3.82 6.26 -4.10
N GLY A 23 2.77 5.48 -3.81
CA GLY A 23 2.85 4.02 -3.84
C GLY A 23 3.50 3.37 -2.62
N GLY A 24 3.92 4.14 -1.62
CA GLY A 24 4.57 3.62 -0.42
C GLY A 24 3.60 2.91 0.52
N ILE A 25 4.16 2.33 1.60
CA ILE A 25 3.43 1.57 2.62
C ILE A 25 2.19 2.32 3.15
N ARG A 26 2.29 3.65 3.32
CA ARG A 26 1.17 4.46 3.84
C ARG A 26 -0.05 4.47 2.92
N GLU A 27 0.13 4.41 1.61
CA GLU A 27 -1.01 4.34 0.67
C GLU A 27 -1.75 3.01 0.83
N ILE A 28 -1.04 1.90 1.08
CA ILE A 28 -1.65 0.58 1.37
C ILE A 28 -2.43 0.63 2.69
N GLU A 29 -1.82 1.16 3.76
CA GLU A 29 -2.47 1.35 5.06
C GLU A 29 -3.76 2.18 4.90
N PHE A 30 -3.69 3.26 4.12
CA PHE A 30 -4.83 4.13 3.87
C PHE A 30 -5.96 3.43 3.12
N ILE A 31 -5.65 2.63 2.09
CA ILE A 31 -6.66 1.84 1.36
C ILE A 31 -7.44 0.96 2.35
N THR A 32 -6.74 0.21 3.21
CA THR A 32 -7.41 -0.63 4.21
C THR A 32 -8.27 0.19 5.16
N GLN A 33 -7.72 1.27 5.73
CA GLN A 33 -8.40 2.11 6.71
C GLN A 33 -9.67 2.76 6.13
N VAL A 34 -9.67 3.16 4.86
CA VAL A 34 -10.87 3.69 4.20
C VAL A 34 -12.01 2.67 4.21
N PHE A 35 -11.74 1.42 3.82
CA PHE A 35 -12.76 0.38 3.86
C PHE A 35 -13.23 0.08 5.28
N GLN A 36 -12.32 0.05 6.26
CA GLN A 36 -12.68 -0.15 7.66
C GLN A 36 -13.57 0.97 8.20
N LEU A 37 -13.29 2.23 7.87
CA LEU A 37 -14.10 3.37 8.31
C LEU A 37 -15.51 3.36 7.68
N ILE A 38 -15.63 2.90 6.44
CA ILE A 38 -16.91 2.91 5.70
C ILE A 38 -17.77 1.68 6.06
N ARG A 39 -17.14 0.49 6.15
CA ARG A 39 -17.83 -0.80 6.23
C ARG A 39 -17.63 -1.51 7.57
N GLY A 40 -16.63 -1.16 8.36
CA GLY A 40 -16.26 -1.87 9.59
C GLY A 40 -17.38 -1.95 10.62
N GLY A 41 -18.34 -1.02 10.62
CA GLY A 41 -19.51 -1.11 11.49
C GLY A 41 -20.48 -2.26 11.17
N ARG A 42 -20.50 -2.73 9.92
CA ARG A 42 -21.40 -3.81 9.44
C ARG A 42 -20.64 -5.09 9.09
N GLU A 43 -19.35 -4.99 8.80
CA GLU A 43 -18.49 -6.09 8.39
C GLU A 43 -17.47 -6.41 9.49
N PRO A 44 -17.71 -7.41 10.37
CA PRO A 44 -16.79 -7.74 11.45
C PRO A 44 -15.37 -8.07 10.97
N GLY A 45 -15.26 -8.67 9.77
CA GLY A 45 -13.96 -8.97 9.15
C GLY A 45 -13.09 -7.73 8.88
N LEU A 46 -13.67 -6.52 8.83
CA LEU A 46 -12.96 -5.27 8.64
C LEU A 46 -12.65 -4.53 9.96
N GLN A 47 -12.94 -5.10 11.12
CA GLN A 47 -12.65 -4.44 12.41
C GLN A 47 -11.24 -4.73 12.95
N GLY A 48 -10.51 -5.65 12.32
CA GLY A 48 -9.17 -6.07 12.77
C GLY A 48 -8.08 -5.03 12.54
N ASN A 49 -7.01 -5.08 13.34
CA ASN A 49 -5.86 -4.17 13.20
C ASN A 49 -4.78 -4.68 12.23
N SER A 50 -4.87 -5.93 11.78
CA SER A 50 -3.84 -6.55 10.93
C SER A 50 -4.12 -6.30 9.46
N LEU A 51 -3.16 -5.69 8.76
CA LEU A 51 -3.33 -5.24 7.37
C LEU A 51 -3.63 -6.38 6.39
N LEU A 52 -2.87 -7.48 6.44
CA LEU A 52 -3.05 -8.60 5.50
C LEU A 52 -4.42 -9.30 5.65
N PRO A 53 -4.89 -9.67 6.86
CA PRO A 53 -6.26 -10.14 7.06
C PRO A 53 -7.32 -9.16 6.56
N THR A 54 -7.14 -7.85 6.81
CA THR A 54 -8.07 -6.83 6.31
C THR A 54 -8.12 -6.78 4.78
N LEU A 55 -6.97 -6.89 4.09
CA LEU A 55 -6.93 -7.00 2.63
C LEU A 55 -7.69 -8.23 2.12
N GLN A 56 -7.57 -9.37 2.78
CA GLN A 56 -8.32 -10.57 2.41
C GLN A 56 -9.82 -10.43 2.65
N ALA A 57 -10.23 -9.77 3.74
CA ALA A 57 -11.63 -9.44 3.98
C ALA A 57 -12.18 -8.47 2.91
N ILE A 58 -11.38 -7.52 2.44
CA ILE A 58 -11.74 -6.62 1.33
C ILE A 58 -12.00 -7.40 0.03
N ALA A 59 -11.17 -8.41 -0.29
CA ALA A 59 -11.40 -9.29 -1.44
C ALA A 59 -12.68 -10.13 -1.27
N GLY A 60 -12.88 -10.73 -0.10
CA GLY A 60 -14.06 -11.56 0.19
C GLY A 60 -15.40 -10.81 0.12
N LEU A 61 -15.37 -9.48 0.27
CA LEU A 61 -16.51 -8.59 0.11
C LEU A 61 -16.62 -7.96 -1.30
N GLU A 62 -15.76 -8.40 -2.23
CA GLU A 62 -15.67 -7.91 -3.61
C GLU A 62 -15.45 -6.39 -3.72
N LEU A 63 -14.86 -5.77 -2.68
CA LEU A 63 -14.60 -4.33 -2.65
C LEU A 63 -13.37 -3.94 -3.49
N LEU A 64 -12.46 -4.89 -3.67
CA LEU A 64 -11.38 -4.90 -4.65
C LEU A 64 -11.32 -6.30 -5.29
N SER A 65 -10.77 -6.41 -6.50
CA SER A 65 -10.54 -7.72 -7.09
C SER A 65 -9.46 -8.50 -6.32
N GLN A 66 -9.49 -9.83 -6.42
CA GLN A 66 -8.45 -10.68 -5.82
C GLN A 66 -7.05 -10.29 -6.32
N GLU A 67 -6.90 -10.00 -7.61
CA GLU A 67 -5.65 -9.55 -8.21
C GLU A 67 -5.13 -8.25 -7.57
N GLN A 68 -6.00 -7.27 -7.33
CA GLN A 68 -5.63 -6.03 -6.65
C GLN A 68 -5.17 -6.30 -5.21
N VAL A 69 -5.88 -7.17 -4.48
CA VAL A 69 -5.53 -7.54 -3.11
C VAL A 69 -4.22 -8.30 -3.03
N ASP A 70 -3.96 -9.21 -3.97
CA ASP A 70 -2.71 -9.96 -4.06
C ASP A 70 -1.54 -9.01 -4.36
N SER A 71 -1.72 -8.08 -5.31
CA SER A 71 -0.74 -7.05 -5.64
C SER A 71 -0.41 -6.13 -4.46
N LEU A 72 -1.43 -5.66 -3.71
CA LEU A 72 -1.24 -4.88 -2.49
C LEU A 72 -0.53 -5.70 -1.40
N SER A 73 -0.89 -6.97 -1.23
CA SER A 73 -0.30 -7.85 -0.20
C SER A 73 1.17 -8.12 -0.49
N GLN A 74 1.51 -8.44 -1.75
CA GLN A 74 2.89 -8.65 -2.18
C GLN A 74 3.73 -7.38 -2.01
N SER A 75 3.19 -6.22 -2.44
CA SER A 75 3.87 -4.94 -2.30
C SER A 75 4.07 -4.54 -0.84
N TYR A 76 3.08 -4.77 0.03
CA TYR A 76 3.22 -4.52 1.46
C TYR A 76 4.34 -5.38 2.08
N LEU A 77 4.33 -6.69 1.82
CA LEU A 77 5.34 -7.61 2.35
C LEU A 77 6.75 -7.23 1.86
N TYR A 78 6.89 -6.91 0.58
CA TYR A 78 8.15 -6.48 -0.02
C TYR A 78 8.68 -5.20 0.63
N LEU A 79 7.85 -4.14 0.68
CA LEU A 79 8.25 -2.85 1.24
C LEU A 79 8.52 -2.92 2.75
N ARG A 80 7.77 -3.74 3.50
CA ARG A 80 8.04 -3.99 4.94
C ARG A 80 9.35 -4.72 5.16
N ARG A 81 9.68 -5.73 4.34
CA ARG A 81 10.98 -6.41 4.39
C ARG A 81 12.11 -5.43 4.11
N LEU A 82 11.97 -4.62 3.07
CA LEU A 82 12.92 -3.58 2.70
C LEU A 82 13.13 -2.56 3.83
N GLU A 83 12.04 -2.04 4.42
CA GLU A 83 12.08 -1.11 5.55
C GLU A 83 12.83 -1.73 6.74
N ASN A 84 12.52 -2.97 7.09
CA ASN A 84 13.17 -3.65 8.21
C ASN A 84 14.68 -3.83 7.97
N LEU A 85 15.09 -4.23 6.76
CA LEU A 85 16.51 -4.39 6.42
C LEU A 85 17.25 -3.05 6.42
N LEU A 86 16.63 -2.02 5.85
CA LEU A 86 17.16 -0.66 5.85
C LEU A 86 17.42 -0.17 7.29
N GLN A 87 16.47 -0.41 8.20
CA GLN A 87 16.61 -0.05 9.61
C GLN A 87 17.69 -0.87 10.32
N ALA A 88 17.85 -2.14 9.95
CA ALA A 88 18.86 -3.03 10.53
C ALA A 88 20.29 -2.67 10.10
N ILE A 89 20.51 -2.20 8.87
CA ILE A 89 21.84 -1.81 8.37
C ILE A 89 22.41 -0.62 9.15
N ALA A 90 21.56 0.38 9.43
CA ALA A 90 21.96 1.62 10.08
C ALA A 90 21.66 1.66 11.59
N ASP A 91 21.04 0.62 12.15
CA ASP A 91 20.44 0.59 13.50
C ASP A 91 19.62 1.86 13.81
N GLN A 92 18.83 2.29 12.82
CA GLN A 92 18.10 3.56 12.85
C GLN A 92 16.71 3.40 12.27
N GLN A 93 15.73 4.05 12.91
CA GLN A 93 14.39 4.19 12.35
C GLN A 93 14.39 5.15 11.14
N THR A 94 14.66 4.62 9.94
CA THR A 94 14.58 5.35 8.67
C THR A 94 13.63 4.66 7.70
N GLN A 95 13.12 5.44 6.74
CA GLN A 95 12.32 4.98 5.59
C GLN A 95 12.82 5.56 4.27
N THR A 96 13.98 6.23 4.28
CA THR A 96 14.58 6.83 3.08
C THR A 96 15.72 5.92 2.61
N LEU A 97 15.72 5.60 1.32
CA LEU A 97 16.75 4.76 0.71
C LEU A 97 18.15 5.38 0.85
N PRO A 98 19.20 4.55 1.00
CA PRO A 98 20.56 5.04 1.20
C PRO A 98 21.12 5.71 -0.05
N THR A 99 22.02 6.67 0.16
CA THR A 99 22.74 7.37 -0.91
C THR A 99 24.17 6.91 -1.08
N ASP A 100 24.78 6.34 -0.04
CA ASP A 100 26.12 5.76 -0.10
C ASP A 100 26.12 4.39 -0.78
N SER A 101 27.22 4.06 -1.46
CA SER A 101 27.31 2.84 -2.26
C SER A 101 27.31 1.56 -1.42
N LEU A 102 27.86 1.59 -0.21
CA LEU A 102 28.01 0.42 0.64
C LEU A 102 26.64 -0.07 1.15
N ASP A 103 25.82 0.84 1.67
CA ASP A 103 24.51 0.46 2.19
C ASP A 103 23.52 0.13 1.06
N ARG A 104 23.69 0.72 -0.12
CA ARG A 104 22.97 0.27 -1.34
C ARG A 104 23.27 -1.17 -1.69
N GLU A 105 24.55 -1.56 -1.69
CA GLU A 105 24.97 -2.94 -1.97
C GLU A 105 24.48 -3.91 -0.90
N ARG A 106 24.62 -3.55 0.38
CA ARG A 106 24.09 -4.34 1.51
C ARG A 106 22.59 -4.56 1.40
N LEU A 107 21.83 -3.52 1.05
CA LEU A 107 20.39 -3.61 0.91
C LEU A 107 20.00 -4.48 -0.29
N ALA A 108 20.69 -4.35 -1.43
CA ALA A 108 20.48 -5.21 -2.60
C ALA A 108 20.71 -6.69 -2.23
N VAL A 109 21.84 -7.00 -1.60
CA VAL A 109 22.17 -8.37 -1.14
C VAL A 109 21.13 -8.88 -0.14
N GLY A 110 20.74 -8.07 0.85
CA GLY A 110 19.73 -8.45 1.85
C GLY A 110 18.34 -8.72 1.26
N MET A 111 18.00 -8.03 0.18
CA MET A 111 16.77 -8.25 -0.59
C MET A 111 16.89 -9.39 -1.60
N GLY A 112 18.10 -9.92 -1.85
CA GLY A 112 18.36 -10.97 -2.84
C GLY A 112 18.41 -10.45 -4.28
N CYS A 113 18.72 -9.18 -4.47
CA CYS A 113 18.94 -8.56 -5.77
C CYS A 113 20.43 -8.59 -6.16
N PRO A 114 20.76 -8.72 -7.46
CA PRO A 114 22.14 -8.78 -7.94
C PRO A 114 22.89 -7.45 -7.73
N ASP A 115 22.18 -6.33 -7.85
CA ASP A 115 22.74 -4.99 -7.73
C ASP A 115 21.67 -3.97 -7.30
N TRP A 116 22.11 -2.74 -7.11
CA TRP A 116 21.25 -1.61 -6.73
C TRP A 116 20.21 -1.29 -7.81
N GLU A 117 20.57 -1.40 -9.08
CA GLU A 117 19.67 -1.08 -10.20
C GLU A 117 18.45 -2.02 -10.19
N GLN A 118 18.70 -3.32 -10.11
CA GLN A 118 17.64 -4.33 -10.06
C GLN A 118 16.77 -4.20 -8.80
N LEU A 119 17.37 -3.82 -7.66
CA LEU A 119 16.63 -3.52 -6.43
C LEU A 119 15.69 -2.33 -6.64
N THR A 120 16.20 -1.21 -7.16
CA THR A 120 15.38 -0.01 -7.41
C THR A 120 14.26 -0.27 -8.41
N GLN A 121 14.51 -1.06 -9.45
CA GLN A 121 13.47 -1.45 -10.40
C GLN A 121 12.33 -2.24 -9.73
N GLN A 122 12.64 -3.17 -8.81
CA GLN A 122 11.61 -3.91 -8.07
C GLN A 122 10.84 -3.01 -7.10
N ILE A 123 11.54 -2.07 -6.44
CA ILE A 123 10.89 -1.07 -5.58
C ILE A 123 9.89 -0.24 -6.39
N ASP A 124 10.32 0.27 -7.54
CA ASP A 124 9.50 1.09 -8.43
C ASP A 124 8.29 0.32 -8.97
N GLN A 125 8.44 -0.96 -9.30
CA GLN A 125 7.34 -1.83 -9.72
C GLN A 125 6.27 -1.96 -8.62
N HIS A 126 6.68 -2.28 -7.39
CA HIS A 126 5.76 -2.40 -6.27
C HIS A 126 5.07 -1.07 -5.94
N MET A 127 5.83 0.03 -5.87
CA MET A 127 5.26 1.34 -5.58
C MET A 127 4.31 1.81 -6.71
N SER A 128 4.65 1.56 -7.98
CA SER A 128 3.77 1.89 -9.10
C SER A 128 2.45 1.12 -9.05
N ALA A 129 2.49 -0.18 -8.74
CA ALA A 129 1.29 -1.01 -8.62
C ALA A 129 0.35 -0.52 -7.48
N VAL A 130 0.92 -0.20 -6.31
CA VAL A 130 0.16 0.40 -5.21
C VAL A 130 -0.44 1.74 -5.63
N ARG A 131 0.37 2.57 -6.31
CA ARG A 131 -0.04 3.91 -6.72
C ARG A 131 -1.19 3.89 -7.72
N GLU A 132 -1.19 2.93 -8.63
CA GLU A 132 -2.27 2.72 -9.60
C GLU A 132 -3.58 2.39 -8.88
N ILE A 133 -3.56 1.40 -7.98
CA ILE A 133 -4.76 1.01 -7.20
C ILE A 133 -5.25 2.17 -6.34
N PHE A 134 -4.34 2.87 -5.66
CA PHE A 134 -4.67 4.03 -4.84
C PHE A 134 -5.32 5.15 -5.66
N SER A 135 -4.78 5.44 -6.85
CA SER A 135 -5.30 6.50 -7.72
C SER A 135 -6.65 6.14 -8.32
N ASN A 136 -6.87 4.87 -8.68
CA ASN A 136 -8.15 4.41 -9.21
C ASN A 136 -9.24 4.38 -8.13
N LEU A 137 -8.90 3.98 -6.91
CA LEU A 137 -9.84 3.97 -5.80
C LEU A 137 -10.18 5.40 -5.39
N ILE A 138 -9.17 6.26 -5.22
CA ILE A 138 -9.32 7.52 -4.48
C ILE A 138 -9.30 8.76 -5.39
N GLY A 139 -9.04 8.65 -6.70
CA GLY A 139 -8.91 9.74 -7.70
C GLY A 139 -10.05 10.77 -7.75
N ASP A 140 -9.76 11.98 -8.26
CA ASP A 140 -10.66 13.16 -8.17
C ASP A 140 -11.99 13.04 -8.95
N ASP A 141 -12.19 11.99 -9.75
CA ASP A 141 -13.40 11.74 -10.55
C ASP A 141 -14.08 10.39 -10.22
N SER A 142 -13.89 9.81 -9.03
CA SER A 142 -14.48 8.51 -8.71
C SER A 142 -15.73 8.63 -7.81
N PRO A 143 -16.95 8.78 -8.39
CA PRO A 143 -18.18 8.40 -7.71
C PRO A 143 -18.24 6.88 -7.44
N ASP A 144 -17.23 6.10 -7.85
CA ASP A 144 -17.23 4.64 -7.76
C ASP A 144 -16.92 4.08 -6.38
N ILE A 145 -16.32 4.81 -5.44
CA ILE A 145 -16.29 4.33 -4.04
C ILE A 145 -17.75 4.24 -3.57
N ASP A 146 -18.48 5.35 -3.57
CA ASP A 146 -19.89 5.36 -3.13
C ASP A 146 -20.78 4.44 -3.98
N ARG A 147 -20.53 4.33 -5.29
CA ARG A 147 -21.30 3.46 -6.20
C ARG A 147 -20.98 1.97 -6.05
N ARG A 148 -19.71 1.56 -5.94
CA ARG A 148 -19.34 0.16 -5.62
C ARG A 148 -19.84 -0.23 -4.25
N LEU A 149 -19.80 0.69 -3.29
CA LEU A 149 -20.37 0.50 -1.97
C LEU A 149 -21.91 0.36 -2.02
N ALA A 150 -22.60 1.13 -2.85
CA ALA A 150 -24.04 1.00 -3.04
C ALA A 150 -24.42 -0.32 -3.72
N LEU A 151 -23.68 -0.73 -4.75
CA LEU A 151 -23.94 -1.96 -5.52
C LEU A 151 -23.72 -3.23 -4.68
N SER A 152 -22.65 -3.31 -3.90
CA SER A 152 -22.40 -4.47 -3.02
C SER A 152 -23.39 -4.55 -1.85
N ALA A 153 -23.87 -3.40 -1.34
CA ALA A 153 -24.91 -3.37 -0.29
C ALA A 153 -26.26 -3.93 -0.79
N LEU A 154 -26.60 -3.68 -2.06
CA LEU A 154 -27.81 -4.19 -2.70
C LEU A 154 -27.71 -5.70 -2.97
N GLN A 155 -26.55 -6.22 -3.33
CA GLN A 155 -26.34 -7.66 -3.58
C GLN A 155 -26.50 -8.52 -2.32
N HIS A 156 -26.05 -8.03 -1.16
CA HIS A 156 -26.23 -8.74 0.12
C HIS A 156 -27.65 -8.62 0.71
N ALA A 157 -28.38 -7.54 0.43
CA ALA A 157 -29.75 -7.35 0.92
C ALA A 157 -30.81 -8.23 0.21
N VAL A 158 -30.47 -8.83 -0.93
CA VAL A 158 -31.36 -9.71 -1.72
C VAL A 158 -31.06 -11.20 -1.47
N ALA A 159 -29.95 -11.52 -0.80
CA ALA A 159 -29.47 -12.89 -0.58
C ALA A 159 -29.76 -13.45 0.84
N GLY A 160 -30.51 -12.71 1.68
CA GLY A 160 -30.95 -13.13 3.02
C GLY A 160 -32.43 -12.92 3.22
#